data_AF-S4NYA2-F1
#
_entry.id   AF-S4NYA2-F1
#
_cell.length_a   1.000
_cell.length_b   1.000
_cell.length_c   1.000
_cell.angle_alpha   90.00
_cell.angle_beta   90.00
_cell.angle_gamma   90.00
#
_symmetry.space_group_name_H-M   'P 1'
#
loop_
_entity.id
_entity.type
_entity.pdbx_description
1 polymer ?
#
loop_
_entity_poly.entity_id
_entity_poly.type
_entity_poly.pdbx_seq_one_letter_code
_entity_poly.pdbx_strand_id
1 'polypeptide(L)'
;MDSFYKVLNEKQHHLATRNEYNFDHPDAFDIELLISVLQRLKEGKKVEVPIYNYVTHSRENRTKTMYGANVIIFEGILAFYNMDVVKLLDMKVFVDTDADIRLARRLRRDIVQRGRISA
;
A
#
# COMPACT_ATOMS: atom_id res chain seq x y z
N MET A 1 -0.41 -1.06 3.47
CA MET A 1 -1.39 -0.66 2.43
C MET A 1 -0.90 -0.98 1.01
N ASP A 2 0.41 -0.97 0.79
CA ASP A 2 1.03 -1.16 -0.53
C ASP A 2 0.66 -2.45 -1.28
N SER A 3 0.35 -3.55 -0.56
CA SER A 3 -0.17 -4.78 -1.18
C SER A 3 -1.41 -4.58 -2.05
N PHE A 4 -2.12 -3.46 -1.88
CA PHE A 4 -3.39 -3.17 -2.53
C PHE A 4 -3.27 -2.11 -3.63
N TYR A 5 -2.08 -1.82 -4.18
CA TYR A 5 -2.02 -1.05 -5.43
C TYR A 5 -2.83 -1.77 -6.54
N LYS A 6 -3.48 -0.98 -7.39
CA LYS A 6 -4.22 -1.48 -8.56
C LYS A 6 -3.26 -2.11 -9.57
N VAL A 7 -3.81 -3.05 -10.35
CA VAL A 7 -3.14 -3.51 -11.57
C VAL A 7 -3.22 -2.38 -12.59
N LEU A 8 -2.05 -1.94 -13.07
CA LEU A 8 -1.95 -0.83 -14.01
C LEU A 8 -2.33 -1.30 -15.42
N ASN A 9 -2.98 -0.43 -16.19
CA ASN A 9 -3.09 -0.63 -17.63
C ASN A 9 -1.77 -0.26 -18.34
N GLU A 10 -1.65 -0.56 -19.64
CA GLU A 10 -0.43 -0.30 -20.41
C GLU A 10 0.05 1.15 -20.31
N LYS A 11 -0.86 2.13 -20.47
CA LYS A 11 -0.54 3.56 -20.36
C LYS A 11 0.00 3.92 -18.98
N GLN A 12 -0.62 3.40 -17.92
CA GLN A 12 -0.19 3.63 -16.54
C GLN A 12 1.14 2.95 -16.24
N HIS A 13 1.39 1.76 -16.80
CA HIS A 13 2.70 1.10 -16.72
C HIS A 13 3.79 1.93 -17.39
N HIS A 14 3.54 2.51 -18.57
CA HIS A 14 4.49 3.42 -19.22
C HIS A 14 4.83 4.62 -18.35
N LEU A 15 3.83 5.24 -17.70
CA LEU A 15 4.05 6.32 -16.75
C LEU A 15 4.83 5.85 -15.52
N ALA A 16 4.52 4.67 -14.98
CA ALA A 16 5.18 4.13 -13.79
C ALA A 16 6.67 3.86 -14.02
N THR A 17 7.02 3.26 -15.17
CA THR A 17 8.42 3.01 -15.57
C THR A 17 9.22 4.31 -15.74
N ARG A 18 8.54 5.41 -16.09
CA ARG A 18 9.13 6.76 -16.17
C ARG A 18 9.11 7.52 -14.83
N ASN A 19 8.63 6.91 -13.75
CA ASN A 19 8.37 7.54 -12.45
C ASN A 19 7.35 8.71 -12.49
N GLU A 20 6.48 8.73 -13.50
CA GLU A 20 5.45 9.76 -13.71
C GLU A 20 4.06 9.34 -13.21
N TYR A 21 3.92 8.09 -12.73
CA TYR A 21 2.69 7.63 -12.10
C TYR A 21 2.68 7.93 -10.60
N ASN A 22 1.66 8.64 -10.13
CA ASN A 22 1.52 9.02 -8.73
C ASN A 22 0.92 7.87 -7.89
N PHE A 23 1.79 7.06 -7.30
CA PHE A 23 1.41 6.00 -6.36
C PHE A 23 0.93 6.53 -4.99
N ASP A 24 1.16 7.81 -4.68
CA ASP A 24 0.68 8.42 -3.44
C ASP A 24 -0.75 8.98 -3.61
N HIS A 25 -1.37 8.85 -4.79
CA HIS A 25 -2.77 9.25 -5.02
C HIS A 25 -3.75 8.16 -4.53
N PRO A 26 -4.87 8.53 -3.89
CA PRO A 26 -5.88 7.56 -3.42
C PRO A 26 -6.34 6.56 -4.49
N ASP A 27 -6.48 7.01 -5.74
CA ASP A 27 -6.93 6.15 -6.85
C ASP A 27 -5.95 5.05 -7.25
N ALA A 28 -4.70 5.12 -6.80
CA ALA A 28 -3.70 4.08 -7.04
C ALA A 28 -4.03 2.79 -6.28
N PHE A 29 -4.92 2.85 -5.28
CA PHE A 29 -5.27 1.71 -4.42
C PHE A 29 -6.60 1.06 -4.81
N ASP A 30 -6.62 -0.25 -4.73
CA ASP A 30 -7.80 -1.12 -4.84
C ASP A 30 -8.49 -1.19 -3.48
N ILE A 31 -9.23 -0.14 -3.17
CA ILE A 31 -9.88 0.05 -1.86
C ILE A 31 -10.96 -1.01 -1.61
N GLU A 32 -11.66 -1.46 -2.65
CA GLU A 32 -12.67 -2.52 -2.51
C GLU A 32 -12.04 -3.84 -2.05
N LEU A 33 -10.93 -4.25 -2.69
CA LEU A 33 -10.18 -5.43 -2.26
C LEU A 33 -9.63 -5.27 -0.84
N LEU A 34 -9.09 -4.09 -0.52
CA LEU A 34 -8.55 -3.78 0.80
C LEU A 34 -9.62 -3.90 1.91
N ILE A 35 -10.81 -3.31 1.69
CA ILE A 35 -11.94 -3.40 2.62
C ILE A 35 -12.36 -4.86 2.82
N SER A 36 -12.52 -5.60 1.73
CA SER A 36 -12.91 -7.02 1.77
C SER A 36 -11.91 -7.86 2.59
N VAL A 37 -10.61 -7.64 2.40
CA VAL A 37 -9.57 -8.35 3.16
C VAL A 37 -9.60 -7.96 4.64
N LEU A 38 -9.69 -6.67 4.97
CA LEU A 38 -9.74 -6.21 6.36
C LEU A 38 -10.97 -6.74 7.10
N GLN A 39 -12.14 -6.75 6.45
CA GLN A 39 -13.38 -7.30 7.01
C GLN A 39 -13.21 -8.79 7.34
N ARG A 40 -12.74 -9.59 6.37
CA ARG A 40 -12.51 -11.02 6.58
C ARG A 40 -11.49 -11.31 7.68
N LEU A 41 -10.43 -10.51 7.76
CA LEU A 41 -9.44 -10.61 8.82
C LEU A 41 -10.06 -10.32 10.20
N LYS A 42 -10.90 -9.28 10.30
CA LYS A 42 -11.63 -8.94 11.54
C LYS A 42 -12.60 -10.04 11.97
N GLU A 43 -13.16 -10.77 11.02
CA GLU A 43 -14.00 -11.96 11.25
C GLU A 43 -13.18 -13.22 11.59
N GLY A 44 -11.85 -13.13 11.70
CA GLY A 44 -10.96 -14.27 11.97
C GLY A 44 -10.83 -15.26 10.82
N LYS A 45 -11.32 -14.91 9.62
CA LYS A 45 -11.27 -15.78 8.44
C LYS A 45 -9.87 -15.78 7.81
N LYS A 46 -9.53 -16.90 7.19
CA LYS A 46 -8.36 -16.99 6.31
C LYS A 46 -8.53 -16.04 5.13
N VAL A 47 -7.49 -15.28 4.82
CA VAL A 47 -7.39 -14.40 3.66
C VAL A 47 -6.09 -14.63 2.89
N GLU A 48 -6.12 -14.26 1.63
CA GLU A 48 -4.95 -14.20 0.76
C GLU A 48 -4.67 -12.74 0.45
N VAL A 49 -3.55 -12.21 0.96
CA VAL A 49 -3.13 -10.83 0.74
C VAL A 49 -2.25 -10.78 -0.51
N PRO A 50 -2.53 -9.91 -1.50
CA PRO A 50 -1.67 -9.79 -2.66
C PRO A 50 -0.25 -9.34 -2.29
N ILE A 51 0.73 -9.78 -3.08
CA ILE A 51 2.11 -9.30 -3.00
C ILE A 51 2.32 -8.33 -4.16
N TYR A 52 2.73 -7.09 -3.85
CA TYR A 52 3.02 -6.08 -4.86
C TYR A 52 4.52 -5.94 -5.08
N ASN A 53 4.93 -5.97 -6.34
CA ASN A 53 6.32 -5.83 -6.74
C ASN A 53 6.57 -4.40 -7.25
N TYR A 54 7.40 -3.65 -6.53
CA TYR A 54 7.73 -2.26 -6.84
C TYR A 54 8.61 -2.06 -8.07
N VAL A 55 9.33 -3.11 -8.50
CA VAL A 55 10.21 -3.07 -9.67
C VAL A 55 9.40 -3.23 -10.95
N THR A 56 8.47 -4.18 -10.96
CA THR A 56 7.62 -4.46 -12.12
C THR A 56 6.31 -3.67 -12.12
N HIS A 57 6.03 -2.91 -11.06
CA HIS A 57 4.78 -2.17 -10.85
C HIS A 57 3.52 -3.04 -10.97
N SER A 58 3.61 -4.31 -10.53
CA SER A 58 2.54 -5.29 -10.71
C SER A 58 2.32 -6.15 -9.47
N ARG A 59 1.14 -6.77 -9.39
CA ARG A 59 0.87 -7.83 -8.41
C ARG A 59 1.55 -9.11 -8.86
N GLU A 60 2.15 -9.84 -7.92
CA GLU A 60 2.67 -11.17 -8.18
C GLU A 60 1.54 -12.20 -8.23
N ASN A 61 1.78 -13.31 -8.92
CA ASN A 61 0.82 -14.43 -8.98
C ASN A 61 0.64 -15.15 -7.64
N ARG A 62 1.59 -14.97 -6.72
CA ARG A 62 1.52 -15.53 -5.37
C ARG A 62 0.93 -14.53 -4.38
N THR A 63 0.26 -15.07 -3.38
CA THR A 63 -0.33 -14.32 -2.26
C THR A 63 0.36 -14.68 -0.95
N LYS A 64 0.21 -13.81 0.05
CA LYS A 64 0.54 -14.09 1.44
C LYS A 64 -0.71 -14.51 2.17
N THR A 65 -0.78 -15.77 2.56
CA THR A 65 -1.84 -16.30 3.41
C THR A 65 -1.75 -15.70 4.82
N MET A 66 -2.87 -15.20 5.35
CA MET A 66 -2.99 -14.73 6.72
C MET A 66 -4.26 -15.26 7.39
N TYR A 67 -4.14 -15.72 8.64
CA TYR A 67 -5.25 -16.17 9.48
C TYR A 67 -4.81 -16.23 10.96
N GLY A 68 -5.77 -16.23 11.89
CA GLY A 68 -5.51 -16.51 13.31
C GLY A 68 -4.74 -15.42 14.08
N ALA A 69 -4.68 -14.19 13.57
CA ALA A 69 -4.05 -13.09 14.26
C ALA A 69 -5.02 -12.42 15.26
N ASN A 70 -4.62 -12.32 16.53
CA ASN A 70 -5.38 -11.57 17.55
C ASN A 70 -5.24 -10.05 17.38
N VAL A 71 -4.14 -9.60 16.78
CA VAL A 71 -3.84 -8.19 16.51
C VAL A 71 -3.36 -8.08 15.07
N ILE A 72 -3.95 -7.15 14.33
CA ILE A 72 -3.58 -6.83 12.95
C ILE A 72 -3.12 -5.39 12.91
N ILE A 73 -1.89 -5.18 12.45
CA ILE A 73 -1.35 -3.85 12.21
C ILE A 73 -1.57 -3.53 10.73
N PHE A 74 -2.48 -2.60 10.48
CA PHE A 74 -2.69 -2.02 9.16
C PHE A 74 -1.98 -0.67 9.10
N GLU A 75 -1.04 -0.53 8.16
CA GLU A 75 -0.25 0.69 7.96
C GLU A 75 -0.42 1.25 6.54
N GLY A 76 -0.15 2.54 6.37
CA GLY A 76 -0.08 3.19 5.06
C GLY A 76 -0.17 4.72 5.16
N ILE A 77 0.43 5.43 4.21
CA ILE A 77 0.41 6.91 4.17
C ILE A 77 -0.99 7.50 4.02
N LEU A 78 -1.95 6.71 3.49
CA LEU A 78 -3.34 7.09 3.29
C LEU A 78 -4.31 6.19 4.08
N ALA A 79 -3.83 5.52 5.14
CA ALA A 79 -4.65 4.58 5.91
C ALA A 79 -5.95 5.21 6.48
N PHE A 80 -5.96 6.54 6.69
CA PHE A 80 -7.12 7.29 7.19
C PHE A 80 -7.88 8.07 6.11
N TYR A 81 -7.56 7.89 4.82
CA TYR A 81 -8.21 8.63 3.74
C TYR A 81 -9.64 8.15 3.47
N ASN A 82 -9.85 6.84 3.33
CA ASN A 82 -11.16 6.27 3.03
C ASN A 82 -11.93 5.97 4.33
N MET A 83 -13.13 6.55 4.47
CA MET A 83 -13.92 6.42 5.71
C MET A 83 -14.38 5.00 6.00
N ASP A 84 -14.60 4.16 4.99
CA ASP A 84 -15.02 2.78 5.21
C ASP A 84 -13.86 1.92 5.74
N VAL A 85 -12.63 2.20 5.31
CA VAL A 85 -11.42 1.64 5.95
C VAL A 85 -11.33 2.09 7.41
N VAL A 86 -11.49 3.39 7.67
CA VAL A 86 -11.41 3.97 9.03
C VAL A 86 -12.43 3.38 10.00
N LYS A 87 -13.64 3.02 9.51
CA LYS A 87 -14.68 2.36 10.31
C LYS A 87 -14.30 0.93 10.74
N LEU A 88 -13.39 0.27 10.02
CA LEU A 88 -12.93 -1.08 10.37
C LEU A 88 -11.84 -1.09 11.44
N LEU A 89 -11.13 0.03 11.62
CA LEU A 89 -9.99 0.16 12.53
C LEU A 89 -10.45 0.45 13.98
N ASP A 90 -10.00 -0.39 14.90
CA ASP A 90 -10.31 -0.26 16.34
C ASP A 90 -9.41 0.77 17.05
N MET A 91 -8.15 0.88 16.62
CA MET A 91 -7.18 1.87 17.11
C MET A 91 -6.52 2.59 15.93
N LYS A 92 -6.32 3.90 16.07
CA LYS A 92 -5.75 4.77 15.04
C LYS A 92 -4.55 5.51 15.61
N VAL A 93 -3.39 5.30 15.00
CA VAL A 93 -2.14 5.98 15.36
C VAL A 93 -1.67 6.75 14.15
N PHE A 94 -1.46 8.06 14.31
CA PHE A 94 -0.82 8.91 13.31
C PHE A 94 0.58 9.26 13.80
N VAL A 95 1.58 9.09 12.95
CA VAL A 95 2.97 9.43 13.25
C VAL A 95 3.31 10.71 12.50
N ASP A 96 3.56 11.78 13.24
CA ASP A 96 4.00 13.05 12.67
C ASP A 96 5.52 13.20 12.75
N THR A 97 6.11 13.85 11.75
CA THR A 97 7.56 14.08 11.64
C THR A 97 7.80 15.24 10.67
N ASP A 98 8.85 16.01 10.93
CA ASP A 98 9.25 17.14 10.08
C ASP A 98 9.44 16.76 8.61
N ALA A 99 9.04 17.68 7.72
CA ALA A 99 8.97 17.44 6.28
C ALA A 99 10.34 17.16 5.64
N ASP A 100 11.39 17.83 6.12
CA ASP A 100 12.77 17.64 5.67
C ASP A 100 13.32 16.26 6.06
N ILE A 101 13.04 15.79 7.28
CA ILE A 101 13.38 14.44 7.74
C ILE A 101 12.65 13.40 6.90
N ARG A 102 11.36 13.59 6.62
CA ARG A 102 10.55 12.70 5.77
C ARG A 102 11.11 12.63 4.36
N LEU A 103 11.46 13.77 3.77
CA LEU A 103 12.05 13.86 2.43
C LEU A 103 13.39 13.13 2.37
N ALA A 104 14.29 13.40 3.33
CA ALA A 104 15.60 12.75 3.39
C ALA A 104 15.48 11.21 3.52
N ARG A 105 14.57 10.73 4.37
CA ARG A 105 14.28 9.29 4.52
C ARG A 105 13.72 8.68 3.24
N ARG A 106 12.81 9.40 2.54
CA ARG A 106 12.21 8.95 1.28
C ARG A 106 13.27 8.82 0.18
N LEU A 107 14.09 9.84 -0.02
CA LEU A 107 15.18 9.83 -1.00
C LEU A 107 16.12 8.64 -0.77
N ARG A 108 16.57 8.43 0.47
CA ARG A 108 17.44 7.30 0.81
C ARG A 108 16.79 5.95 0.49
N ARG A 109 15.51 5.78 0.83
CA ARG A 109 14.77 4.54 0.57
C ARG A 109 14.60 4.29 -0.93
N ASP A 110 14.19 5.32 -1.68
CA ASP A 110 13.90 5.19 -3.10
C ASP A 110 15.18 4.87 -3.91
N ILE A 111 16.34 5.42 -3.51
CA ILE A 111 17.66 5.07 -4.07
C ILE A 111 18.02 3.61 -3.73
N VAL A 112 17.99 3.22 -2.45
CA VAL A 112 18.52 1.92 -1.99
C VAL A 112 17.61 0.75 -2.35
N GLN A 113 16.29 0.92 -2.26
CA GLN A 113 15.32 -0.19 -2.34
C GLN A 113 14.54 -0.24 -3.66
N ARG A 114 14.45 0.88 -4.39
CA ARG A 114 13.59 0.99 -5.59
C ARG A 114 14.35 1.38 -6.86
N GLY A 115 15.65 1.70 -6.77
CA GLY A 115 16.49 2.04 -7.91
C GLY A 115 16.11 3.36 -8.60
N ARG A 116 15.41 4.28 -7.91
CA ARG A 116 15.00 5.58 -8.46
C ARG A 116 16.07 6.63 -8.15
N ILE A 117 16.73 7.16 -9.17
CA ILE A 117 17.90 8.06 -9.02
C ILE A 117 17.51 9.55 -9.11
N SER A 118 16.30 9.90 -9.55
CA SER A 118 15.84 11.28 -9.68
C SER A 118 14.36 11.42 -9.31
N ALA A 119 14.06 12.37 -8.43
CA ALA A 119 12.73 12.90 -8.17
C ALA A 119 12.38 14.00 -9.17
#